data_AF-A0AAJ6ED58-F1
#
_entry.id   AF-A0AAJ6ED58-F1
#
_cell.length_a   1.000
_cell.length_b   1.000
_cell.length_c   1.000
_cell.angle_alpha   90.00
_cell.angle_beta   90.00
_cell.angle_gamma   90.00
#
_symmetry.space_group_name_H-M   'P 1'
#
loop_
_entity.id
_entity.type
_entity.pdbx_description
1 polymer ?
#
loop_
_entity_poly.entity_id
_entity_poly.type
_entity_poly.pdbx_seq_one_letter_code
_entity_poly.pdbx_strand_id
1 'polypeptide(L)' 'MIRECVNAGLAQAGEENTRLGRPPVKPQIEARIRALRAKGMGILKIGKTLGVGTSTVQRVLKPGA' A
#
# COMPACT_ATOMS: atom_id res chain seq x y z
N MET A 1 -14.76 22.70 -21.37
CA MET A 1 -16.02 21.95 -21.22
C MET A 1 -15.83 20.53 -20.68
N ILE A 2 -15.13 19.60 -21.34
CA ILE A 2 -15.05 18.19 -20.86
C ILE A 2 -14.20 18.05 -19.57
N ARG A 3 -13.03 18.71 -19.50
CA ARG A 3 -12.15 18.61 -18.33
C ARG A 3 -12.79 19.16 -17.05
N GLU A 4 -13.61 20.19 -17.18
CA GLU A 4 -14.30 20.84 -16.06
C GLU A 4 -15.33 19.91 -15.44
N CYS A 5 -16.12 19.21 -16.26
CA CYS A 5 -17.06 18.20 -15.78
C CYS A 5 -16.35 16.99 -15.16
N VAL A 6 -15.24 16.54 -15.74
CA VAL A 6 -14.45 15.41 -15.20
C VAL A 6 -13.84 15.76 -13.84
N ASN A 7 -13.28 16.96 -13.69
CA ASN A 7 -12.70 17.40 -12.43
C ASN A 7 -13.75 17.60 -11.34
N ALA A 8 -14.94 18.09 -11.70
CA ALA A 8 -16.06 18.20 -10.76
C ALA A 8 -16.50 16.82 -10.23
N GLY A 9 -16.62 15.83 -11.12
CA GLY A 9 -16.94 14.46 -10.71
C GLY A 9 -15.84 13.79 -9.87
N LEU A 10 -14.57 14.02 -10.20
CA LEU A 10 -13.44 13.53 -9.40
C LEU A 10 -13.37 14.20 -8.02
N ALA A 11 -13.71 15.48 -7.92
CA ALA A 11 -13.78 16.20 -6.65
C ALA A 11 -14.87 15.60 -5.74
N GLN A 12 -16.08 15.39 -6.28
CA GLN A 12 -17.18 14.76 -5.54
C GLN A 12 -16.82 13.34 -5.05
N ALA A 13 -16.17 12.53 -5.90
CA ALA A 13 -15.71 11.19 -5.51
C ALA A 13 -14.62 11.25 -4.41
N GLY A 14 -13.78 12.30 -4.42
CA GLY A 14 -12.81 12.55 -3.36
C GLY A 14 -13.47 12.87 -2.01
N GLU A 15 -14.56 13.65 -2.01
CA GLU A 15 -15.31 14.01 -0.80
C GLU A 15 -16.10 12.83 -0.22
N GLU A 16 -16.60 11.93 -1.07
CA GLU A 16 -17.29 10.69 -0.68
C GLU A 16 -16.34 9.64 -0.04
N ASN A 17 -15.07 9.98 0.23
CA ASN A 17 -14.02 9.06 0.69
C ASN A 17 -13.80 7.86 -0.26
N THR A 18 -14.28 7.96 -1.50
CA THR A 18 -14.00 6.95 -2.52
C THR A 18 -12.54 7.05 -2.90
N ARG A 19 -11.76 6.04 -2.52
CA ARG A 19 -10.33 6.02 -2.76
C ARG A 19 -10.03 5.95 -4.25
N LEU A 20 -9.56 7.05 -4.80
CA LEU A 20 -9.11 7.14 -6.18
C LEU A 20 -7.67 6.59 -6.28
N GLY A 21 -7.43 5.65 -7.21
CA GLY A 21 -6.11 5.10 -7.51
C GLY A 21 -5.90 3.64 -7.12
N ARG A 22 -4.64 3.18 -7.16
CA ARG A 22 -4.31 1.76 -6.94
C ARG A 22 -4.54 1.37 -5.47
N PRO A 23 -5.24 0.25 -5.20
CA PRO A 23 -5.44 -0.23 -3.84
C PRO A 23 -4.07 -0.55 -3.18
N PRO A 24 -3.93 -0.26 -1.87
CA PRO A 24 -2.72 -0.54 -1.15
C PRO A 24 -2.56 -2.04 -0.98
N VAL A 25 -1.37 -2.44 -0.52
CA VAL A 25 -1.13 -3.81 -0.09
C VAL A 25 -2.10 -4.13 1.06
N LYS A 26 -2.69 -5.33 1.05
CA LYS A 26 -3.67 -5.74 2.05
C LYS A 26 -3.06 -5.61 3.46
N PRO A 27 -3.77 -5.05 4.45
CA PRO A 27 -3.24 -4.84 5.81
C PRO A 27 -2.82 -6.15 6.49
N GLN A 28 -3.44 -7.26 6.12
CA GLN A 28 -3.05 -8.60 6.57
C GLN A 28 -1.61 -8.97 6.17
N ILE A 29 -1.17 -8.57 4.97
CA ILE A 29 0.17 -8.83 4.48
C ILE A 29 1.18 -7.95 5.23
N GLU A 30 0.84 -6.69 5.50
CA GLU A 30 1.68 -5.78 6.28
C GLU A 30 1.88 -6.31 7.71
N ALA A 31 0.82 -6.79 8.36
CA ALA A 31 0.90 -7.42 9.67
C ALA A 31 1.80 -8.66 9.67
N ARG A 32 1.68 -9.52 8.65
CA ARG A 32 2.58 -10.68 8.47
C ARG A 32 4.03 -10.26 8.25
N ILE A 33 4.29 -9.21 7.48
CA ILE A 33 5.64 -8.67 7.27
C ILE A 33 6.26 -8.24 8.61
N ARG A 34 5.54 -7.48 9.43
CA ARG A 34 6.02 -7.04 10.75
C ARG A 34 6.26 -8.22 11.69
N ALA A 35 5.36 -9.20 11.72
CA ALA A 35 5.51 -10.40 12.55
C ALA A 35 6.73 -11.25 12.14
N LEU A 36 6.96 -11.44 10.84
CA LEU A 36 8.13 -12.18 10.36
C LEU A 36 9.44 -11.40 10.60
N ARG A 37 9.39 -10.06 10.53
CA ARG A 37 10.55 -9.23 10.87
C ARG A 37 10.88 -9.30 12.35
N ALA A 38 9.88 -9.28 13.23
CA ALA A 38 10.04 -9.44 14.68
C ALA A 38 10.67 -10.79 15.05
N LYS A 39 10.42 -11.84 14.24
CA LYS A 39 11.07 -13.15 14.37
C LYS A 39 12.53 -13.18 13.87
N GLY A 40 13.12 -12.04 13.49
CA GLY A 40 14.50 -11.96 13.01
C GLY A 40 14.68 -12.34 11.53
N MET A 41 13.60 -12.49 10.77
CA MET A 41 13.69 -12.91 9.37
C MET A 41 14.22 -11.77 8.48
N GLY A 42 15.11 -12.10 7.54
CA GLY A 42 15.69 -11.15 6.59
C GLY A 42 14.68 -10.67 5.54
N ILE A 43 14.83 -9.43 5.06
CA ILE A 43 13.90 -8.77 4.12
C ILE A 43 13.67 -9.61 2.85
N LEU A 44 14.74 -10.16 2.27
CA LEU A 44 14.67 -11.00 1.07
C LEU A 44 13.88 -12.30 1.32
N LYS A 45 14.03 -12.89 2.50
CA LYS A 45 13.33 -14.12 2.88
C LYS A 45 11.83 -13.84 3.07
N ILE A 46 11.49 -12.74 3.74
CA ILE A 46 10.10 -12.29 3.92
C ILE A 46 9.42 -12.06 2.56
N GLY A 47 10.09 -11.38 1.63
CA GLY A 47 9.56 -11.12 0.29
C GLY A 47 9.27 -12.40 -0.48
N LYS A 48 10.21 -13.36 -0.48
CA LYS A 48 10.00 -14.68 -1.11
C LYS A 48 8.89 -15.48 -0.45
N THR A 49 8.82 -15.50 0.89
CA THR A 49 7.82 -16.28 1.64
C THR A 49 6.39 -15.77 1.45
N LEU A 50 6.22 -14.45 1.34
CA LEU A 50 4.90 -13.83 1.19
C LEU A 50 4.54 -13.47 -0.26
N GLY A 51 5.45 -13.70 -1.22
CA GLY A 51 5.25 -13.34 -2.63
C GLY A 51 5.17 -11.83 -2.87
N VAL A 52 5.72 -11.01 -1.96
CA VAL A 52 5.71 -9.55 -2.05
C VAL A 52 7.07 -9.03 -2.49
N GLY A 53 7.06 -7.99 -3.33
CA GLY A 53 8.27 -7.30 -3.73
C GLY A 53 9.05 -6.78 -2.53
N THR A 54 10.38 -6.79 -2.61
CA THR A 54 11.27 -6.28 -1.56
C THR A 54 11.00 -4.82 -1.24
N SER A 55 10.59 -4.02 -2.24
CA SER A 55 10.16 -2.63 -2.10
C SER A 55 8.93 -2.48 -1.18
N THR A 56 8.01 -3.43 -1.21
CA THR A 56 6.83 -3.46 -0.32
C THR A 56 7.25 -3.75 1.11
N VAL A 57 8.13 -4.73 1.31
CA VAL A 57 8.65 -5.06 2.64
C VAL A 57 9.42 -3.88 3.24
N GLN A 58 10.26 -3.22 2.44
CA GLN A 58 11.00 -2.04 2.88
C GLN A 58 10.07 -0.87 3.23
N ARG A 59 9.04 -0.60 2.42
CA ARG A 59 8.05 0.46 2.68
C ARG A 59 7.27 0.22 3.98
N VAL A 60 6.93 -1.04 4.28
CA VAL A 60 6.23 -1.39 5.53
C VAL A 60 7.14 -1.26 6.77
N LEU A 61 8.45 -1.47 6.60
CA LEU A 61 9.44 -1.41 7.69
C LEU A 61 10.04 -0.02 7.92
N LYS A 62 10.13 0.80 6.88
CA LYS A 62 10.46 2.22 6.95
C LYS A 62 9.22 3.01 6.55
N PRO A 63 8.29 3.28 7.50
CA PRO A 63 7.34 4.36 7.27
C PRO A 63 8.16 5.61 6.99
N GLY A 64 7.94 6.24 5.84
CA GLY A 64 8.64 7.47 5.47
C GLY A 64 8.49 8.50 6.60
N ALA A 65 9.59 9.19 6.88
CA ALA A 65 9.61 10.39 7.72
C ALA A 65 8.59 11.44 7.23
#